data_AF-A0A2S8EYV2-F1
#
_entry.id   AF-A0A2S8EYV2-F1
#
_cell.length_a   1.000
_cell.length_b   1.000
_cell.length_c   1.000
_cell.angle_alpha   90.00
_cell.angle_beta   90.00
_cell.angle_gamma   90.00
#
_symmetry.space_group_name_H-M   'P 1'
#
loop_
_entity.id
_entity.type
_entity.pdbx_description
1 polymer ?
#
loop_
_entity_poly.entity_id
_entity_poly.type
_entity_poly.pdbx_seq_one_letter_code
_entity_poly.pdbx_strand_id
1 'polypeptide(L)'
;MDEFENQPSRKSSWFRFSLRSLLLLMLLVAVYLAGRYGNRHVFPSQLSGAWEATLPSGFVRTVTLIHLEENRFLLKSGGSVFNGVYQWQSDRLVVIQPDDKRMKGLIWKWDDGNMTLIGEPPGNPTGSSYLGAKMERLEKTEDEK
;
A
#
# COMPACT_ATOMS: atom_id res chain seq x y z
N MET A 1 17.10 -53.29 52.03
CA MET A 1 16.32 -52.04 52.01
C MET A 1 17.28 -50.93 52.39
N ASP A 2 17.80 -50.10 51.49
CA ASP A 2 17.61 -49.92 50.06
C ASP A 2 18.91 -49.37 49.47
N GLU A 3 19.34 -49.96 48.37
CA GLU A 3 20.54 -49.60 47.62
C GLU A 3 20.14 -48.48 46.66
N PHE A 4 20.43 -47.22 47.01
CA PHE A 4 20.12 -46.08 46.14
C PHE A 4 21.13 -46.02 45.00
N GLU A 5 20.69 -46.58 43.88
CA GLU A 5 21.32 -46.62 42.57
C GLU A 5 21.61 -45.20 42.05
N ASN A 6 22.90 -44.93 41.85
CA ASN A 6 23.44 -43.65 41.43
C ASN A 6 23.27 -43.49 39.91
N GLN A 7 22.23 -42.79 39.45
CA GLN A 7 22.04 -42.54 38.02
C GLN A 7 22.98 -41.43 37.51
N PRO A 8 23.69 -41.63 36.38
CA PRO A 8 24.52 -40.59 35.80
C PRO A 8 23.68 -39.49 35.14
N SER A 9 24.04 -38.23 35.39
CA SER A 9 23.44 -37.06 34.75
C SER A 9 23.69 -37.09 33.24
N ARG A 10 22.65 -37.33 32.43
CA ARG A 10 22.68 -37.11 30.98
C ARG A 10 22.84 -35.62 30.69
N LYS A 11 24.07 -35.18 30.44
CA LYS A 11 24.35 -33.87 29.84
C LYS A 11 23.82 -33.88 28.39
N SER A 12 22.67 -33.25 28.16
CA SER A 12 22.11 -33.03 26.83
C SER A 12 22.97 -32.03 26.05
N SER A 13 23.96 -32.53 25.32
CA SER A 13 24.69 -31.80 24.28
C SER A 13 23.79 -31.62 23.06
N TRP A 14 22.79 -30.73 23.14
CA TRP A 14 21.79 -30.56 22.07
C TRP A 14 21.99 -29.34 21.17
N PHE A 15 22.95 -28.45 21.47
CA PHE A 15 23.22 -27.28 20.63
C PHE A 15 24.71 -27.14 20.32
N ARG A 16 25.19 -27.94 19.35
CA ARG A 16 26.39 -27.61 18.56
C ARG A 16 25.98 -26.99 17.24
N PHE A 17 25.23 -25.88 17.29
CA PHE A 17 25.11 -25.05 16.09
C PHE A 17 26.44 -24.33 15.91
N SER A 18 27.15 -24.65 14.82
CA SER A 18 28.37 -23.93 14.49
C SER A 18 28.03 -22.46 14.27
N LEU A 19 28.87 -21.54 14.75
CA LEU A 19 28.71 -20.10 14.53
C LEU A 19 28.51 -19.76 13.04
N ARG A 20 29.13 -20.55 12.15
CA ARG A 20 28.98 -20.45 10.69
C ARG A 20 27.55 -20.71 10.23
N SER A 21 26.90 -21.73 10.79
CA SER A 21 25.49 -22.04 10.50
C SER A 21 24.56 -20.91 10.93
N LEU A 22 24.85 -20.27 12.07
CA LEU A 22 24.06 -19.14 12.56
C LEU A 22 24.24 -17.88 11.69
N LEU A 23 25.47 -17.61 11.25
CA LEU A 23 25.75 -16.50 10.32
C LEU A 23 25.08 -16.71 8.96
N LEU A 24 25.09 -17.93 8.42
CA LEU A 24 24.39 -18.25 7.17
C LEU A 24 22.89 -18.06 7.30
N LEU A 25 22.29 -18.51 8.41
CA LEU A 25 20.86 -18.32 8.66
C LEU A 25 20.50 -16.82 8.76
N MET A 26 21.30 -16.03 9.51
CA MET A 26 21.11 -14.58 9.62
C MET A 26 21.21 -13.88 8.27
N LEU A 27 22.16 -14.28 7.42
CA LEU A 27 22.32 -13.73 6.08
C LEU A 27 21.12 -14.07 5.18
N LEU A 28 20.60 -15.30 5.28
CA LEU A 28 19.42 -15.74 4.55
C LEU A 28 18.16 -14.97 4.97
N VAL A 29 18.01 -14.73 6.28
CA VAL A 29 16.93 -13.88 6.82
C VAL A 29 17.08 -12.43 6.35
N ALA A 30 18.30 -11.87 6.37
CA ALA A 30 18.55 -10.52 5.90
C ALA A 30 18.24 -10.37 4.40
N VAL A 31 18.63 -11.33 3.56
CA VAL A 31 18.30 -11.37 2.12
C VAL A 31 16.80 -11.51 1.90
N TYR A 32 16.14 -12.39 2.64
CA TYR A 32 14.68 -12.58 2.55
C TYR A 32 13.92 -11.30 2.93
N LEU A 33 14.33 -10.63 4.00
CA LEU A 33 13.75 -9.36 4.43
C LEU A 33 14.05 -8.26 3.40
N ALA A 34 15.29 -8.12 2.94
CA ALA A 34 15.67 -7.14 1.92
C ALA A 34 14.89 -7.32 0.61
N GLY A 35 14.68 -8.56 0.15
CA GLY A 35 13.86 -8.85 -1.03
C GLY A 35 12.38 -8.50 -0.85
N ARG A 36 11.86 -8.64 0.37
CA ARG A 36 10.47 -8.27 0.69
C ARG A 36 10.27 -6.75 0.79
N TYR A 37 11.27 -6.01 1.25
CA TYR A 37 11.22 -4.55 1.37
C TYR A 37 11.67 -3.80 0.11
N GLY A 38 12.51 -4.40 -0.73
CA GLY A 38 13.21 -3.70 -1.81
C GLY A 38 12.40 -3.37 -3.07
N ASN A 39 11.20 -3.93 -3.25
CA ASN A 39 10.67 -4.08 -4.62
C ASN A 39 9.52 -3.16 -5.06
N ARG A 40 9.14 -2.10 -4.32
CA ARG A 40 8.11 -1.16 -4.81
C ARG A 40 8.39 0.28 -4.41
N HIS A 41 9.51 0.84 -4.86
CA HIS A 41 9.69 2.29 -4.86
C HIS A 41 8.89 2.90 -6.02
N VAL A 42 7.61 3.16 -5.77
CA VAL A 42 6.83 4.06 -6.64
C VAL A 42 7.35 5.46 -6.37
N PHE A 43 7.93 6.10 -7.39
CA PHE A 43 8.29 7.50 -7.26
C PHE A 43 6.99 8.32 -7.26
N PRO A 44 6.71 9.12 -6.23
CA PRO A 44 5.47 9.90 -6.16
C PRO A 44 5.24 10.74 -7.43
N SER A 45 6.30 11.28 -8.03
CA SER A 45 6.23 12.03 -9.28
C SER A 45 5.58 11.25 -10.43
N GLN A 46 5.75 9.92 -10.49
CA GLN A 46 5.15 9.06 -11.51
C GLN A 46 3.63 9.05 -11.41
N LEU A 47 3.03 9.23 -10.24
CA LEU A 47 1.57 9.15 -10.03
C LEU A 47 0.79 10.27 -10.74
N SER A 48 1.47 11.34 -11.14
CA SER A 48 0.84 12.44 -11.89
C SER A 48 0.32 11.97 -13.25
N GLY A 49 -0.73 12.62 -13.72
CA GLY A 49 -1.29 12.39 -15.05
C GLY A 49 -2.79 12.18 -15.04
N ALA A 50 -3.30 11.76 -16.19
CA ALA A 50 -4.70 11.40 -16.37
C ALA A 50 -4.93 9.94 -15.95
N TRP A 51 -6.05 9.74 -15.29
CA TRP A 51 -6.52 8.47 -14.75
C TRP A 51 -7.98 8.29 -15.15
N GLU A 52 -8.38 7.05 -15.38
CA GLU A 52 -9.77 6.66 -15.53
C GLU A 52 -10.23 6.02 -14.22
N ALA A 53 -11.25 6.61 -13.60
CA ALA A 53 -11.84 6.11 -12.37
C ALA A 53 -13.14 5.37 -12.67
N THR A 54 -13.20 4.09 -12.31
CA THR A 54 -14.39 3.25 -12.41
C THR A 54 -15.01 3.07 -11.04
N LEU A 55 -16.22 3.61 -10.88
CA LEU A 55 -17.02 3.53 -9.66
C LEU A 55 -17.68 2.15 -9.52
N PRO A 56 -18.05 1.70 -8.30
CA PRO A 56 -18.69 0.40 -8.09
C PRO A 56 -19.98 0.19 -8.88
N SER A 57 -20.70 1.27 -9.19
CA SER A 57 -21.92 1.25 -10.01
C SER A 57 -21.65 1.20 -11.52
N GLY A 58 -20.39 1.08 -11.95
CA GLY A 58 -19.98 1.03 -13.36
C GLY A 58 -19.80 2.39 -14.04
N PHE A 59 -20.00 3.52 -13.32
CA PHE A 59 -19.72 4.83 -13.89
C PHE A 59 -18.22 5.06 -14.04
N VAL A 60 -17.82 5.55 -15.21
CA VAL A 60 -16.44 5.85 -15.55
C VAL A 60 -16.24 7.37 -15.59
N ARG A 61 -15.13 7.86 -15.03
CA ARG A 61 -14.80 9.29 -15.03
C ARG A 61 -13.30 9.51 -15.19
N THR A 62 -12.93 10.51 -15.97
CA THR A 62 -11.55 10.98 -15.99
C THR A 62 -11.24 11.75 -14.71
N VAL A 63 -10.08 11.43 -14.14
CA VAL A 63 -9.47 12.06 -12.98
C VAL A 63 -8.06 12.51 -13.37
N THR A 64 -7.60 13.64 -12.84
CA THR A 64 -6.23 14.10 -13.01
C THR A 64 -5.57 14.20 -11.64
N LEU A 65 -4.42 13.55 -11.50
CA LEU A 65 -3.53 13.71 -10.37
C LEU A 65 -2.42 14.70 -10.75
N ILE A 66 -2.28 15.75 -9.95
CA ILE A 66 -1.25 16.77 -10.12
C ILE A 66 -0.35 16.70 -8.91
N HIS A 67 0.92 16.32 -9.09
CA HIS A 67 1.90 16.35 -8.00
C HIS A 67 2.13 17.78 -7.52
N LEU A 68 2.11 17.92 -6.20
CA LEU A 68 2.47 19.12 -5.46
C LEU A 68 3.78 18.83 -4.69
N GLU A 69 4.25 19.79 -3.91
CA GLU A 69 5.42 19.61 -3.06
C GLU A 69 5.15 18.63 -1.90
N GLU A 70 6.22 18.09 -1.31
CA GLU A 70 6.17 17.25 -0.09
C GLU A 70 5.32 15.98 -0.23
N ASN A 71 5.35 15.33 -1.39
CA ASN A 71 4.56 14.12 -1.70
C ASN A 71 3.04 14.34 -1.61
N ARG A 72 2.58 15.57 -1.83
CA ARG A 72 1.16 15.90 -1.93
C ARG A 72 0.68 15.85 -3.37
N PHE A 73 -0.61 15.62 -3.53
CA PHE A 73 -1.26 15.54 -4.84
C PHE A 73 -2.59 16.26 -4.79
N LEU A 74 -2.88 17.03 -5.83
CA LEU A 74 -4.21 17.54 -6.08
C LEU A 74 -4.93 16.59 -7.02
N LEU A 75 -6.03 16.00 -6.56
CA LEU A 75 -6.92 15.19 -7.37
C LEU A 75 -8.06 16.06 -7.87
N LYS A 76 -8.22 16.14 -9.20
CA LYS A 76 -9.34 16.85 -9.84
C LYS A 76 -10.10 15.93 -10.78
N SER A 77 -11.42 16.02 -10.72
CA SER A 77 -12.33 15.38 -11.65
C SER A 77 -13.60 16.20 -11.77
N GLY A 78 -14.21 16.19 -12.96
CA GLY A 78 -15.45 16.91 -13.23
C GLY A 78 -16.58 16.38 -12.34
N GLY A 79 -17.00 17.18 -11.36
CA GLY A 79 -18.13 16.87 -10.48
C GLY A 79 -17.99 15.58 -9.67
N SER A 80 -16.76 15.15 -9.35
CA SER A 80 -16.50 14.00 -8.50
C SER A 80 -16.39 14.40 -7.02
N VAL A 81 -16.89 13.55 -6.14
CA VAL A 81 -16.72 13.69 -4.69
C VAL A 81 -15.28 13.42 -4.23
N PHE A 82 -14.43 12.88 -5.12
CA PHE A 82 -13.04 12.56 -4.78
C PHE A 82 -12.09 13.76 -4.83
N ASN A 83 -12.55 14.94 -5.27
CA ASN A 83 -11.68 16.11 -5.42
C ASN A 83 -11.08 16.56 -4.08
N GLY A 84 -9.81 16.96 -4.12
CA GLY A 84 -9.10 17.51 -2.97
C GLY A 84 -7.60 17.25 -2.99
N VAL A 85 -6.95 17.63 -1.90
CA VAL A 85 -5.53 17.39 -1.67
C VAL A 85 -5.34 16.08 -0.91
N TYR A 86 -4.42 15.27 -1.40
CA TYR A 86 -4.02 14.00 -0.85
C TYR A 86 -2.53 13.98 -0.52
N GLN A 87 -2.16 13.17 0.46
CA GLN A 87 -0.79 12.88 0.85
C GLN A 87 -0.44 11.45 0.46
N TRP A 88 0.69 11.26 -0.23
CA TRP A 88 1.23 9.94 -0.45
C TRP A 88 1.97 9.43 0.80
N GLN A 89 1.62 8.22 1.21
CA GLN A 89 2.13 7.53 2.39
C GLN A 89 2.43 6.08 2.03
N SER A 90 3.70 5.76 1.80
CA SER A 90 4.19 4.43 1.41
C SER A 90 3.55 3.92 0.11
N ASP A 91 2.40 3.25 0.20
CA ASP A 91 1.64 2.64 -0.90
C ASP A 91 0.21 3.21 -1.01
N ARG A 92 -0.07 4.33 -0.34
CA ARG A 92 -1.42 4.88 -0.23
C ARG A 92 -1.46 6.36 -0.52
N LEU A 93 -2.58 6.78 -1.10
CA LEU A 93 -2.95 8.17 -1.29
C LEU A 93 -4.09 8.50 -0.31
N VAL A 94 -3.78 9.23 0.75
CA VAL A 94 -4.71 9.54 1.86
C VAL A 94 -5.20 10.97 1.71
N VAL A 95 -6.51 11.19 1.75
CA VAL A 95 -7.05 12.55 1.65
C VAL A 95 -6.71 13.36 2.90
N ILE A 96 -6.17 14.56 2.71
CA ILE A 96 -5.86 15.49 3.82
C ILE A 96 -6.77 16.72 3.80
N GLN A 97 -7.17 17.18 2.62
CA GLN A 97 -8.06 18.32 2.44
C GLN A 97 -9.04 18.03 1.29
N PRO A 98 -10.19 17.38 1.56
CA PRO A 98 -11.20 17.16 0.53
C PRO A 98 -11.93 18.48 0.22
N ASP A 99 -12.34 18.64 -1.04
CA ASP A 99 -13.18 19.77 -1.45
C ASP A 99 -14.58 19.64 -0.82
N ASP A 100 -15.15 18.43 -0.81
CA ASP A 100 -16.32 18.09 -0.01
C ASP A 100 -15.91 17.57 1.37
N LYS A 101 -16.16 18.35 2.43
CA LYS A 101 -15.80 18.00 3.81
C LYS A 101 -16.38 16.66 4.29
N ARG A 102 -17.47 16.17 3.68
CA ARG A 102 -18.05 14.86 3.99
C ARG A 102 -17.11 13.72 3.61
N MET A 103 -16.20 13.95 2.68
CA MET A 103 -15.29 12.95 2.11
C MET A 103 -13.98 12.80 2.89
N LYS A 104 -13.94 13.25 4.16
CA LYS A 104 -12.80 13.00 5.05
C LYS A 104 -12.68 11.51 5.35
N GLY A 105 -11.49 10.94 5.10
CA GLY A 105 -11.21 9.52 5.33
C GLY A 105 -11.09 8.69 4.06
N LEU A 106 -11.17 9.30 2.87
CA LEU A 106 -10.84 8.60 1.62
C LEU A 106 -9.38 8.14 1.60
N ILE A 107 -9.17 6.87 1.26
CA ILE A 107 -7.85 6.26 1.12
C ILE A 107 -7.81 5.42 -0.15
N TRP A 108 -6.93 5.76 -1.07
CA TRP A 108 -6.61 4.93 -2.22
C TRP A 108 -5.36 4.12 -1.94
N LYS A 109 -5.39 2.82 -2.25
CA LYS A 109 -4.23 1.95 -2.23
C LYS A 109 -3.69 1.78 -3.63
N TRP A 110 -2.39 1.89 -3.78
CA TRP A 110 -1.69 1.55 -5.00
C TRP A 110 -1.39 0.06 -5.07
N ASP A 111 -1.66 -0.53 -6.22
CA ASP A 111 -1.19 -1.87 -6.57
C ASP A 111 -0.79 -1.90 -8.05
N ASP A 112 0.54 -1.89 -8.25
CA ASP A 112 1.20 -2.17 -9.52
C ASP A 112 0.58 -1.51 -10.77
N GLY A 113 0.50 -0.18 -10.75
CA GLY A 113 0.00 0.61 -11.88
C GLY A 113 -1.45 1.09 -11.70
N ASN A 114 -2.19 0.48 -10.79
CA ASN A 114 -3.59 0.80 -10.52
C ASN A 114 -3.78 1.31 -9.08
N MET A 115 -4.88 2.02 -8.84
CA MET A 115 -5.32 2.36 -7.49
C MET A 115 -6.71 1.81 -7.20
N THR A 116 -6.95 1.44 -5.94
CA THR A 116 -8.27 1.02 -5.46
C THR A 116 -8.65 1.81 -4.21
N LEU A 117 -9.88 2.31 -4.14
CA LEU A 117 -10.39 2.98 -2.95
C LEU A 117 -10.66 1.93 -1.86
N ILE A 118 -9.88 1.98 -0.79
CA ILE A 118 -9.93 1.04 0.34
C ILE A 118 -10.42 1.67 1.64
N GLY A 119 -10.59 2.99 1.67
CA GLY A 119 -11.10 3.72 2.82
C GLY A 119 -12.09 4.79 2.38
N GLU A 120 -13.16 4.94 3.15
CA GLU A 120 -14.18 5.97 2.98
C GLU A 120 -14.63 6.52 4.34
N PRO A 121 -15.29 7.69 4.37
CA PRO A 121 -15.81 8.26 5.61
C PRO A 121 -16.80 7.32 6.30
N PRO A 122 -16.79 7.21 7.64
CA PRO A 122 -17.77 6.39 8.35
C PRO A 122 -19.19 6.93 8.13
N GLY A 123 -20.16 6.02 8.03
CA GLY A 123 -21.58 6.37 7.95
C GLY A 123 -22.10 6.78 6.57
N ASN A 124 -21.31 6.61 5.50
CA ASN A 124 -21.73 6.82 4.10
C ASN A 124 -22.50 8.12 3.87
N PRO A 125 -21.88 9.30 4.12
CA PRO A 125 -22.58 10.59 4.11
C PRO A 125 -23.15 11.02 2.74
N THR A 126 -22.79 10.31 1.67
CA THR A 126 -23.33 10.47 0.30
C THR A 126 -24.46 9.51 -0.02
N GLY A 127 -24.81 8.58 0.87
CA GLY A 127 -25.84 7.55 0.67
C GLY A 127 -25.38 6.34 -0.15
N SER A 128 -24.20 6.41 -0.77
CA SER A 128 -23.59 5.32 -1.54
C SER A 128 -22.18 5.05 -1.03
N SER A 129 -21.79 3.77 -0.98
CA SER A 129 -20.39 3.38 -0.75
C SER A 129 -19.60 3.47 -2.04
N TYR A 130 -18.38 3.98 -1.94
CA TYR A 130 -17.43 4.06 -3.06
C TYR A 130 -16.30 3.05 -2.94
N LEU A 131 -16.26 2.25 -1.87
CA LEU A 131 -15.23 1.23 -1.66
C LEU A 131 -15.14 0.29 -2.87
N GLY A 132 -13.92 -0.01 -3.27
CA GLY A 132 -13.64 -0.81 -4.46
C GLY A 132 -13.65 -0.02 -5.76
N ALA A 133 -13.92 1.30 -5.75
CA ALA A 133 -13.65 2.15 -6.91
C ALA A 133 -12.20 1.97 -7.36
N LYS A 134 -11.98 1.89 -8.67
CA LYS A 134 -10.65 1.67 -9.26
C LYS A 134 -10.22 2.90 -10.02
N MET A 135 -8.91 3.19 -10.04
CA MET A 135 -8.30 4.13 -10.96
C MET A 135 -7.21 3.43 -11.75
N GLU A 136 -7.29 3.54 -13.06
CA GLU A 136 -6.34 2.99 -14.01
C GLU A 136 -5.72 4.15 -14.81
N ARG A 137 -4.47 4.02 -15.24
CA ARG A 137 -3.85 5.10 -16.02
C ARG A 137 -4.54 5.19 -17.37
N LEU A 138 -4.86 6.41 -17.78
CA LEU A 138 -5.13 6.67 -19.19
C LEU A 138 -3.77 6.71 -19.88
N GLU A 139 -3.40 5.61 -20.53
CA GLU A 139 -2.29 5.64 -21.46
C GLU A 139 -2.56 6.73 -22.47
N LYS A 140 -1.56 7.59 -22.68
CA LYS A 140 -1.64 8.61 -23.70
C LYS A 140 -1.52 7.85 -25.02
N THR A 141 -2.65 7.47 -25.62
CA THR A 141 -2.65 7.04 -27.02
C THR A 141 -2.07 8.22 -27.78
N GLU A 142 -0.82 8.09 -28.22
CA GLU A 142 -0.24 9.01 -29.19
C GLU A 142 -1.08 8.82 -30.45
N ASP A 143 -2.11 9.65 -30.60
CA ASP A 143 -2.80 9.82 -31.87
C ASP A 143 -1.75 10.37 -32.85
N GLU A 144 -1.16 9.43 -33.58
CA GLU A 144 -0.29 9.60 -34.72
C GLU A 144 -0.96 10.59 -35.69
N LYS A 145 -0.29 11.70 -35.97
CA LYS A 145 -0.76 12.75 -36.88
C LYS A 145 0.15 12.87 -38.08
#